data_AF-A0A7V3J1R7-F1
#
_entry.id   AF-A0A7V3J1R7-F1
#
_cell.length_a   1.000
_cell.length_b   1.000
_cell.length_c   1.000
_cell.angle_alpha   90.00
_cell.angle_beta   90.00
_cell.angle_gamma   90.00
#
_symmetry.space_group_name_H-M   'P 1'
#
loop_
_entity.id
_entity.type
_entity.pdbx_description
1 polymer ?
#
loop_
_entity_poly.entity_id
_entity_poly.type
_entity_poly.pdbx_seq_one_letter_code
_entity_poly.pdbx_strand_id
1 'polypeptide(L)'
;MASVLIRDVPAEDLDQIRSAAAAQGMSLQAYLLAAVHAQASHLRRREALNQTAARLQHQRAVDEQDRQAVLEAIDDAHADRGAQLGRKT
;
A
#
# COMPACT_ATOMS: atom_id res chain seq x y z
N MET A 1 -20.84 10.38 0.92
CA MET A 1 -19.82 10.29 1.99
C MET A 1 -20.45 9.58 3.17
N ALA A 2 -19.79 8.58 3.74
CA ALA A 2 -20.27 7.89 4.94
C ALA A 2 -19.54 8.45 6.17
N SER A 3 -20.29 8.79 7.22
CA SER A 3 -19.75 9.16 8.52
C SER A 3 -19.79 7.96 9.45
N VAL A 4 -18.69 7.71 10.16
CA VAL A 4 -18.60 6.63 11.16
C VAL A 4 -18.37 7.26 12.52
N LEU A 5 -19.14 6.82 13.51
CA LEU A 5 -18.95 7.17 14.91
C LEU A 5 -18.33 5.97 15.64
N ILE A 6 -17.15 6.19 16.22
CA ILE A 6 -16.47 5.21 17.06
C ILE A 6 -16.79 5.57 18.51
N ARG A 7 -17.41 4.66 19.24
CA ARG A 7 -17.79 4.83 20.65
C ARG A 7 -16.90 3.98 21.54
N ASP A 8 -16.90 4.32 22.82
CA ASP A 8 -16.27 3.53 23.88
C ASP A 8 -14.77 3.26 23.63
N VAL A 9 -14.08 4.25 23.03
CA VAL A 9 -12.62 4.20 22.87
C VAL A 9 -11.99 4.41 24.25
N PRO A 10 -11.11 3.49 24.70
CA PRO A 10 -10.37 3.68 25.94
C PRO A 10 -9.64 5.04 25.95
N ALA A 11 -9.68 5.74 27.08
CA ALA A 11 -9.13 7.10 27.16
C ALA A 11 -7.62 7.12 26.86
N GLU A 12 -6.89 6.11 27.34
CA GLU A 12 -5.46 5.93 27.09
C GLU A 12 -5.13 5.79 25.60
N ASP A 13 -5.90 4.97 24.87
CA ASP A 13 -5.74 4.80 23.43
C ASP A 13 -6.05 6.10 22.68
N LEU A 14 -7.12 6.79 23.08
CA LEU A 14 -7.51 8.05 22.46
C LEU A 14 -6.44 9.13 22.62
N ASP A 15 -5.84 9.23 23.81
CA ASP A 15 -4.77 10.19 24.09
C ASP A 15 -3.49 9.86 23.32
N GLN A 16 -3.17 8.57 23.17
CA GLN A 16 -2.05 8.13 22.34
C GLN A 16 -2.27 8.49 20.87
N ILE A 17 -3.47 8.26 20.33
CA ILE A 17 -3.80 8.60 18.94
C ILE A 17 -3.77 10.11 18.73
N ARG A 18 -4.29 10.90 19.68
CA ARG A 18 -4.21 12.37 19.63
C ARG A 18 -2.77 12.87 19.60
N SER A 19 -1.91 12.28 20.43
CA SER A 19 -0.49 12.61 20.49
C SER A 19 0.20 12.28 19.16
N ALA A 20 -0.09 11.12 18.57
CA ALA A 20 0.45 10.73 17.26
C ALA A 20 -0.02 11.66 16.13
N ALA A 21 -1.30 12.07 16.13
CA ALA A 21 -1.82 13.02 15.16
C ALA A 21 -1.14 14.39 15.30
N ALA A 22 -0.97 14.88 16.53
CA ALA A 22 -0.31 16.15 16.80
C ALA A 22 1.17 16.14 16.38
N ALA A 23 1.88 15.03 16.61
CA ALA A 23 3.28 14.87 16.16
C ALA A 23 3.43 14.96 14.63
N GLN A 24 2.38 14.63 13.88
CA GLN A 24 2.33 14.76 12.42
C GLN A 24 1.70 16.08 11.95
N GLY A 25 1.37 17.00 12.86
CA GLY A 25 0.69 18.26 12.53
C GLY A 25 -0.72 18.09 11.97
N MET A 26 -1.37 16.96 12.25
CA MET A 26 -2.69 16.61 11.73
C MET A 26 -3.78 16.74 12.80
N SER A 27 -5.00 17.05 12.36
CA SER A 27 -6.17 16.86 13.22
C SER A 27 -6.41 15.36 13.45
N LEU A 28 -7.01 15.01 14.60
CA LEU A 28 -7.37 13.62 14.91
C LEU A 28 -8.21 12.97 13.80
N GLN A 29 -9.17 13.72 13.25
CA GLN A 29 -10.03 13.22 12.18
C GLN A 29 -9.26 12.95 10.88
N ALA A 30 -8.36 13.86 10.48
CA ALA A 30 -7.52 13.68 9.29
C ALA A 30 -6.58 12.48 9.45
N TYR A 31 -6.01 12.33 10.65
CA TYR A 31 -5.15 11.19 10.99
C TYR A 31 -5.90 9.86 10.91
N LEU A 32 -7.09 9.77 11.52
CA LEU A 32 -7.93 8.57 11.48
C LEU A 32 -8.37 8.24 10.04
N LEU A 33 -8.73 9.24 9.25
CA LEU A 33 -9.07 9.04 7.84
C LEU A 33 -7.88 8.47 7.05
N ALA A 34 -6.67 9.01 7.25
CA ALA A 34 -5.46 8.53 6.61
C ALA A 34 -5.15 7.08 7.02
N ALA A 35 -5.30 6.74 8.30
CA ALA A 35 -5.11 5.38 8.80
C ALA A 35 -6.12 4.40 8.17
N VAL A 36 -7.40 4.77 8.10
CA VAL A 36 -8.44 3.96 7.45
C VAL A 36 -8.14 3.76 5.97
N HIS A 37 -7.71 4.80 5.25
CA HIS A 37 -7.32 4.69 3.84
C HIS A 37 -6.10 3.78 3.63
N ALA A 38 -5.10 3.88 4.50
CA ALA A 38 -3.93 3.02 4.45
C ALA A 38 -4.33 1.55 4.66
N GLN A 39 -5.18 1.28 5.66
CA GLN A 39 -5.68 -0.06 5.94
C GLN A 39 -6.53 -0.62 4.80
N ALA A 40 -7.47 0.16 4.26
CA ALA A 40 -8.29 -0.24 3.13
C ALA A 40 -7.43 -0.54 1.88
N SER A 41 -6.38 0.25 1.65
CA SER A 41 -5.46 0.02 0.52
C SER A 41 -4.55 -1.19 0.74
N HIS A 42 -4.19 -1.50 1.98
CA HIS A 42 -3.51 -2.74 2.33
C HIS A 42 -4.40 -3.96 2.09
N LEU A 43 -5.64 -3.93 2.58
CA LEU A 43 -6.61 -5.02 2.41
C LEU A 43 -6.91 -5.30 0.94
N ARG A 44 -7.15 -4.26 0.13
CA ARG A 44 -7.36 -4.40 -1.32
C ARG A 44 -6.17 -5.05 -2.02
N ARG A 45 -4.94 -4.64 -1.67
CA ARG A 45 -3.72 -5.26 -2.22
C ARG A 45 -3.61 -6.73 -1.83
N ARG A 46 -3.88 -7.08 -0.56
CA ARG A 46 -3.88 -8.47 -0.11
C ARG A 46 -4.94 -9.32 -0.81
N GLU A 47 -6.13 -8.79 -0.98
CA GLU A 47 -7.19 -9.48 -1.70
C GLU A 47 -6.80 -9.74 -3.16
N ALA A 48 -6.26 -8.74 -3.86
CA ALA A 48 -5.77 -8.91 -5.23
C ALA A 48 -4.66 -9.97 -5.31
N LEU A 49 -3.72 -9.99 -4.36
CA LEU A 49 -2.67 -11.02 -4.30
C LEU A 49 -3.26 -12.42 -4.06
N ASN A 50 -4.24 -12.56 -3.15
CA ASN A 50 -4.91 -13.82 -2.89
C ASN A 50 -5.68 -14.33 -4.12
N GLN A 51 -6.38 -13.44 -4.82
CA GLN A 51 -7.09 -13.78 -6.06
C GLN A 51 -6.11 -14.25 -7.15
N THR A 52 -4.98 -13.56 -7.30
CA THR A 52 -3.93 -13.96 -8.24
C THR A 52 -3.32 -15.31 -7.84
N ALA A 53 -3.01 -15.52 -6.56
CA ALA A 53 -2.49 -16.80 -6.07
C ALA A 53 -3.45 -17.96 -6.35
N ALA A 54 -4.75 -17.77 -6.10
CA ALA A 54 -5.78 -18.76 -6.42
C ALA A 54 -5.85 -19.08 -7.92
N ARG A 55 -5.75 -18.07 -8.80
CA ARG A 55 -5.71 -18.27 -10.25
C ARG A 55 -4.46 -19.04 -10.70
N LEU A 56 -3.33 -18.80 -10.07
CA LEU A 56 -2.05 -19.42 -10.41
C LEU A 56 -1.88 -20.83 -9.84
N GLN A 57 -2.68 -21.24 -8.85
CA GLN A 57 -2.57 -22.55 -8.19
C GLN A 57 -2.63 -23.74 -9.17
N HIS A 58 -3.34 -23.60 -10.29
CA HIS A 58 -3.47 -24.63 -11.32
C HIS A 58 -2.64 -24.36 -12.57
N GLN A 59 -1.78 -23.35 -12.54
CA GLN A 59 -0.89 -23.01 -13.65
C GLN A 59 0.47 -23.66 -13.43
N ARG A 60 1.15 -23.97 -14.54
CA ARG A 60 2.54 -24.40 -14.49
C ARG A 60 3.40 -23.26 -13.94
N ALA A 61 4.30 -23.57 -13.02
CA ALA A 61 5.30 -22.62 -12.55
C ALA A 61 6.15 -22.13 -13.72
N VAL A 62 6.41 -20.82 -13.75
CA VAL A 62 7.37 -20.22 -14.67
C VAL A 62 8.75 -20.79 -14.33
N ASP A 63 9.54 -21.12 -15.36
CA ASP A 63 10.91 -21.55 -15.11
C ASP A 63 11.79 -20.39 -14.63
N GLU A 64 12.89 -20.72 -13.99
CA GLU A 64 13.73 -19.69 -13.35
C GLU A 64 14.39 -18.78 -14.40
N GLN A 65 14.66 -19.31 -15.60
CA GLN A 65 15.26 -18.55 -16.68
C GLN A 65 14.31 -17.48 -17.24
N ASP A 66 13.06 -17.85 -17.54
CA ASP A 66 12.05 -16.91 -18.01
C ASP A 66 11.71 -15.89 -16.92
N ARG A 67 11.64 -16.34 -15.66
CA ARG A 67 11.44 -15.45 -14.51
C ARG A 67 12.53 -14.37 -14.44
N GLN A 68 13.79 -14.78 -14.52
CA GLN A 68 14.91 -13.86 -14.42
C GLN A 68 14.93 -12.87 -15.60
N ALA A 69 14.68 -13.36 -16.82
CA ALA A 69 14.61 -12.52 -18.01
C ALA A 69 13.50 -11.46 -17.91
N VAL A 70 12.34 -11.81 -17.35
CA VAL A 70 11.24 -10.85 -17.14
C VAL A 70 11.61 -9.80 -16.08
N LEU A 71 12.25 -10.21 -14.97
CA LEU A 71 12.65 -9.29 -13.91
C LEU A 71 13.73 -8.30 -14.40
N GLU A 72 14.71 -8.78 -15.16
CA GLU A 72 15.74 -7.93 -15.77
C GLU A 72 15.12 -6.91 -16.74
N ALA A 73 14.17 -7.34 -17.59
CA ALA A 73 13.47 -6.43 -18.50
C ALA A 73 12.65 -5.36 -17.76
N ILE A 74 12.11 -5.67 -16.58
CA ILE A 74 11.41 -4.70 -15.73
C ILE A 74 12.39 -3.68 -15.15
N ASP A 75 13.53 -4.14 -14.64
CA ASP A 75 14.57 -3.27 -14.06
C ASP A 75 15.15 -2.33 -15.12
N ASP A 76 15.43 -2.84 -16.32
CA ASP A 76 15.89 -2.03 -17.46
C ASP A 76 14.86 -0.95 -17.83
N ALA A 77 13.58 -1.32 -17.92
CA ALA A 77 12.51 -0.35 -18.22
C ALA A 77 12.40 0.74 -17.14
N HIS A 78 12.64 0.41 -15.87
CA HIS A 78 12.67 1.39 -14.79
C HIS A 78 13.89 2.32 -14.88
N ALA A 79 15.07 1.77 -15.20
CA ALA A 79 16.30 2.55 -15.39
C ALA A 79 16.18 3.53 -16.56
N ASP A 80 15.66 3.06 -17.70
CA ASP A 80 15.43 3.88 -18.90
C ASP A 80 14.46 5.02 -18.62
N ARG A 81 13.38 4.73 -17.88
CA ARG A 81 12.41 5.76 -17.48
C ARG A 81 13.05 6.79 -16.56
N GLY A 82 13.90 6.36 -15.61
CA GLY A 82 14.67 7.26 -14.75
C GLY A 82 15.57 8.19 -15.55
N ALA A 83 16.30 7.65 -16.54
CA ALA A 83 17.17 8.42 -17.43
C ALA A 83 16.41 9.43 -18.30
N GLN A 84 15.21 9.08 -18.78
CA GLN A 84 14.35 9.99 -19.53
C GLN A 84 13.80 11.15 -18.68
N LEU A 85 13.46 10.88 -17.42
CA LEU A 85 12.95 11.90 -16.50
C LEU A 85 14.07 12.84 -16.02
N GLY A 86 15.28 12.32 -15.78
CA GLY A 86 16.44 13.13 -15.39
C GLY A 86 17.03 14.02 -16.50
N ARG A 87 16.74 13.71 -17.78
CA ARG A 87 17.18 14.52 -18.93
C ARG A 87 16.25 15.71 -19.24
N LYS A 88 15.07 15.75 -18.61
CA LYS A 88 14.04 16.79 -18.85
C LYS A 88 14.10 17.97 -17.86
N THR A 89 15.08 17.98 -16.96
CA THR A 89 15.45 19.08 -16.08
C THR A 89 16.80 19.65 -16.50
#